data_AF-A0AB33AIQ4-F1
#
_entry.id   AF-A0AB33AIQ4-F1
#
_cell.length_a   1.000
_cell.length_b   1.000
_cell.length_c   1.000
_cell.angle_alpha   90.00
_cell.angle_beta   90.00
_cell.angle_gamma   90.00
#
_symmetry.space_group_name_H-M   'P 1'
#
loop_
_entity.id
_entity.type
_entity.pdbx_description
1 polymer ?
#
loop_
_entity_poly.entity_id
_entity_poly.type
_entity_poly.pdbx_seq_one_letter_code
_entity_poly.pdbx_strand_id
1 'polypeptide(L)'
;MSTLKVDAAMLHETANAVRGFIEECHGAAQAYLQGTQNLMGAGGWDGPASRANLGSTEQLHHALTNLNARWTGLAEQVDAGAARYDDQERANTIRAASVGQ
;
A
#
# COMPACT_ATOMS: atom_id res chain seq x y z
N MET A 1 -17.30 29.26 7.19
CA MET A 1 -16.56 28.09 7.74
C MET A 1 -16.29 27.16 6.59
N SER A 2 -15.00 26.95 6.24
CA SER A 2 -14.62 26.11 5.11
C SER A 2 -14.91 24.65 5.46
N THR A 3 -15.83 24.02 4.73
CA THR A 3 -16.08 22.58 4.78
C THR A 3 -14.95 21.88 4.04
N LEU A 4 -13.78 21.75 4.68
CA LEU A 4 -12.76 20.80 4.20
C LEU A 4 -13.40 19.40 4.29
N LYS A 5 -13.84 18.87 3.14
CA LYS A 5 -14.44 17.52 3.06
C LYS A 5 -13.39 16.41 3.23
N VAL A 6 -12.12 16.75 3.16
CA VAL A 6 -10.96 15.88 3.34
C VAL A 6 -9.90 16.71 4.05
N ASP A 7 -9.56 16.34 5.28
CA ASP A 7 -8.48 16.96 6.05
C ASP A 7 -7.19 16.12 5.99
N ALA A 8 -6.10 16.65 6.53
CA ALA A 8 -4.81 15.96 6.53
C ALA A 8 -4.85 14.65 7.34
N ALA A 9 -5.63 14.59 8.41
CA ALA A 9 -5.79 13.39 9.22
C ALA A 9 -6.43 12.25 8.41
N MET A 10 -7.50 12.54 7.67
CA MET A 10 -8.15 11.57 6.78
C MET A 10 -7.20 11.06 5.69
N LEU A 11 -6.34 11.92 5.15
CA LEU A 11 -5.33 11.53 4.16
C LEU A 11 -4.28 10.60 4.77
N HIS A 12 -3.75 10.93 5.94
CA HIS A 12 -2.81 10.07 6.66
C HIS A 12 -3.40 8.71 7.04
N GLU A 13 -4.64 8.67 7.54
CA GLU A 13 -5.36 7.43 7.82
C GLU A 13 -5.52 6.58 6.56
N THR A 14 -5.86 7.21 5.43
CA THR A 14 -5.97 6.53 4.14
C THR A 14 -4.63 5.93 3.70
N ALA A 15 -3.53 6.71 3.79
CA ALA A 15 -2.20 6.22 3.45
C ALA A 15 -1.78 5.03 4.32
N ASN A 16 -2.07 5.07 5.62
CA ASN A 16 -1.79 3.98 6.55
C ASN A 16 -2.64 2.73 6.26
N ALA A 17 -3.92 2.89 5.94
CA ALA A 17 -4.78 1.78 5.54
C ALA A 17 -4.27 1.11 4.26
N VAL A 18 -3.83 1.89 3.27
CA VAL A 18 -3.22 1.37 2.03
C VAL A 18 -1.94 0.59 2.33
N ARG A 19 -1.09 1.08 3.25
CA ARG A 19 0.12 0.37 3.71
C ARG A 19 -0.18 -0.96 4.40
N GLY A 20 -1.18 -1.00 5.27
CA GLY A 20 -1.59 -2.25 5.92
C GLY A 20 -2.06 -3.30 4.90
N PHE A 21 -2.88 -2.86 3.93
CA PHE A 21 -3.37 -3.76 2.88
C PHE A 21 -2.26 -4.28 1.96
N ILE A 22 -1.27 -3.43 1.67
CA ILE A 22 -0.04 -3.79 0.97
C ILE A 22 0.68 -4.95 1.68
N GLU A 23 0.89 -4.82 2.99
CA GLU A 23 1.63 -5.80 3.79
C GLU A 23 0.91 -7.14 3.84
N GLU A 24 -0.42 -7.11 4.07
CA GLU A 24 -1.26 -8.32 4.06
C GLU A 24 -1.23 -9.02 2.70
N CYS A 25 -1.40 -8.28 1.60
CA CYS A 25 -1.36 -8.85 0.26
C CYS A 25 0.01 -9.47 -0.06
N HIS A 26 1.10 -8.79 0.31
CA HIS A 26 2.45 -9.29 0.08
C HIS A 26 2.72 -10.56 0.89
N GLY A 27 2.34 -10.57 2.17
CA GLY A 27 2.47 -11.73 3.04
C GLY A 27 1.69 -12.94 2.53
N ALA A 28 0.44 -12.75 2.09
CA ALA A 28 -0.38 -13.81 1.52
C ALA A 28 0.23 -14.38 0.21
N ALA A 29 0.73 -13.50 -0.66
CA ALA A 29 1.38 -13.91 -1.91
C ALA A 29 2.65 -14.73 -1.66
N GLN A 30 3.48 -14.29 -0.72
CA GLN A 30 4.72 -14.97 -0.36
C GLN A 30 4.43 -16.33 0.29
N ALA A 31 3.44 -16.40 1.18
CA ALA A 31 3.02 -17.66 1.79
C ALA A 31 2.53 -18.67 0.73
N TYR A 32 1.77 -18.22 -0.26
CA TYR A 32 1.28 -19.08 -1.34
C TYR A 32 2.41 -19.58 -2.26
N LEU A 33 3.37 -18.72 -2.60
CA LEU A 33 4.57 -19.10 -3.34
C LEU A 33 5.41 -20.14 -2.58
N GLN A 34 5.69 -19.87 -1.31
CA GLN A 34 6.45 -20.78 -0.45
C GLN A 34 5.74 -22.14 -0.32
N GLY A 35 4.43 -22.13 -0.11
CA GLY A 35 3.62 -23.35 -0.04
C GLY A 35 3.69 -24.17 -1.33
N THR A 36 3.61 -23.50 -2.48
CA THR A 36 3.69 -24.16 -3.79
C THR A 36 5.08 -24.74 -4.06
N GLN A 37 6.14 -24.00 -3.72
CA GLN A 37 7.53 -24.49 -3.83
C GLN A 37 7.79 -25.69 -2.91
N ASN A 38 7.28 -25.65 -1.68
CA ASN A 38 7.41 -26.75 -0.72
C ASN A 38 6.69 -28.01 -1.20
N LEU A 39 5.49 -27.88 -1.79
CA LEU A 39 4.72 -29.00 -2.34
C LEU A 39 5.44 -29.68 -3.52
N MET A 40 6.15 -28.92 -4.37
CA MET A 40 7.00 -29.51 -5.40
C MET A 40 8.26 -30.17 -4.83
N GLY A 41 8.92 -29.53 -3.85
CA GLY A 41 10.22 -29.99 -3.31
C GLY A 41 10.14 -31.19 -2.36
N ALA A 42 9.02 -31.37 -1.66
CA ALA A 42 8.84 -32.44 -0.68
C ALA A 42 8.45 -33.81 -1.29
N GLY A 43 8.54 -33.96 -2.61
CA GLY A 43 8.27 -35.24 -3.30
C GLY A 43 6.80 -35.62 -3.42
N GLY A 44 5.87 -34.73 -3.05
CA GLY A 44 4.43 -35.02 -3.07
C GLY A 44 3.73 -34.74 -4.41
N TRP A 45 4.27 -33.81 -5.22
CA TRP A 45 3.62 -33.39 -6.46
C TRP A 45 4.63 -32.79 -7.46
N ASP A 46 5.38 -33.63 -8.18
CA ASP A 46 6.24 -33.21 -9.32
C ASP A 46 5.67 -33.75 -10.63
N GLY A 47 4.64 -33.08 -11.14
CA GLY A 47 3.98 -33.41 -12.39
C GLY A 47 3.63 -32.16 -13.20
N PRO A 48 3.10 -32.32 -14.42
CA PRO A 48 2.76 -31.18 -15.28
C PRO A 48 1.82 -30.17 -14.61
N ALA A 49 0.88 -30.65 -13.78
CA ALA A 49 -0.06 -29.82 -13.04
C ALA A 49 0.62 -28.96 -11.96
N SER A 50 1.57 -29.53 -11.20
CA SER A 50 2.26 -28.76 -10.15
C SER A 50 3.23 -27.74 -10.73
N ARG A 51 3.90 -28.05 -11.85
CA ARG A 51 4.71 -27.08 -12.59
C ARG A 51 3.88 -25.95 -13.18
N ALA A 52 2.69 -26.25 -13.71
CA ALA A 52 1.74 -25.22 -14.15
C ALA A 52 1.25 -24.35 -12.99
N ASN A 53 0.98 -24.94 -11.83
CA ASN A 53 0.60 -24.21 -10.63
C ASN A 53 1.74 -23.30 -10.13
N LEU A 54 2.99 -23.80 -10.12
CA LEU A 54 4.16 -22.98 -9.78
C LEU A 54 4.27 -21.78 -10.72
N GLY A 55 4.25 -22.00 -12.04
CA GLY A 55 4.36 -20.91 -13.00
C GLY A 55 3.24 -19.87 -12.83
N SER A 56 2.02 -20.32 -12.55
CA SER A 56 0.90 -19.42 -12.24
C SER A 56 1.12 -18.65 -10.93
N THR A 57 1.67 -19.31 -9.92
CA THR A 57 1.97 -18.72 -8.61
C THR A 57 3.08 -17.68 -8.70
N GLU A 58 4.13 -17.95 -9.48
CA GLU A 58 5.21 -16.99 -9.75
C GLU A 58 4.70 -15.75 -10.49
N GLN A 59 3.83 -15.94 -11.49
CA GLN A 59 3.18 -14.82 -12.19
C GLN A 59 2.31 -13.99 -11.25
N LEU A 60 1.52 -14.64 -10.39
CA LEU A 60 0.68 -13.97 -9.39
C LEU A 60 1.54 -13.21 -8.38
N HIS A 61 2.63 -13.80 -7.89
CA HIS A 61 3.59 -13.13 -7.01
C HIS A 61 4.20 -11.90 -7.70
N HIS A 62 4.63 -12.01 -8.96
CA HIS A 62 5.19 -10.88 -9.70
C HIS A 62 4.16 -9.76 -9.92
N ALA A 63 2.91 -10.10 -10.26
CA ALA A 63 1.84 -9.13 -10.42
C ALA A 63 1.54 -8.39 -9.11
N LEU A 64 1.53 -9.11 -7.99
CA LEU A 64 1.32 -8.53 -6.66
C LEU A 64 2.49 -7.66 -6.20
N THR A 65 3.74 -8.04 -6.50
CA THR A 65 4.91 -7.19 -6.23
C THR A 65 4.83 -5.87 -7.02
N ASN A 66 4.43 -5.91 -8.29
CA ASN A 66 4.24 -4.70 -9.10
C ASN A 66 3.10 -3.82 -8.56
N LEU A 67 1.98 -4.44 -8.16
CA LEU A 67 0.85 -3.73 -7.58
C LEU A 67 1.23 -3.08 -6.26
N ASN A 68 1.98 -3.80 -5.43
CA ASN A 68 2.52 -3.31 -4.17
C ASN A 68 3.37 -2.05 -4.39
N ALA A 69 4.35 -2.08 -5.30
CA ALA A 69 5.18 -0.93 -5.61
C ALA A 69 4.35 0.31 -6.03
N ARG A 70 3.27 0.10 -6.81
CA ARG A 70 2.36 1.19 -7.21
C ARG A 70 1.56 1.75 -6.04
N TRP A 71 1.06 0.88 -5.16
CA TRP A 71 0.32 1.32 -3.97
C TRP A 71 1.21 2.02 -2.95
N THR A 72 2.48 1.61 -2.80
CA THR A 72 3.46 2.34 -1.99
C THR A 72 3.62 3.76 -2.51
N GLY A 73 3.83 3.93 -3.81
CA GLY A 73 3.93 5.26 -4.43
C GLY A 73 2.64 6.09 -4.27
N LEU A 74 1.47 5.45 -4.29
CA LEU A 74 0.21 6.13 -3.99
C LEU A 74 0.15 6.60 -2.54
N ALA A 75 0.49 5.75 -1.57
CA ALA A 75 0.49 6.09 -0.15
C ALA A 75 1.46 7.26 0.14
N GLU A 76 2.65 7.26 -0.49
CA GLU A 76 3.60 8.37 -0.41
C GLU A 76 3.04 9.67 -0.99
N GLN A 77 2.33 9.63 -2.12
CA GLN A 77 1.68 10.81 -2.69
C GLN A 77 0.55 11.35 -1.82
N VAL A 78 -0.23 10.46 -1.20
CA VAL A 78 -1.30 10.84 -0.27
C VAL A 78 -0.71 11.51 0.97
N ASP A 79 0.34 10.95 1.56
CA ASP A 79 1.04 11.57 2.70
C ASP A 79 1.68 12.91 2.35
N ALA A 80 2.31 13.02 1.17
CA ALA A 80 2.84 14.29 0.69
C ALA A 80 1.73 15.33 0.49
N GLY A 81 0.54 14.90 0.07
CA GLY A 81 -0.65 15.75 0.00
C GLY A 81 -1.11 16.21 1.39
N ALA A 82 -1.17 15.29 2.36
CA ALA A 82 -1.54 15.59 3.74
C ALA A 82 -0.59 16.62 4.37
N ALA A 83 0.72 16.45 4.21
CA ALA A 83 1.72 17.39 4.71
C ALA A 83 1.54 18.81 4.15
N ARG A 84 1.16 18.94 2.87
CA ARG A 84 0.87 20.24 2.25
C ARG A 84 -0.38 20.89 2.85
N TYR A 85 -1.40 20.10 3.21
CA TYR A 85 -2.58 20.62 3.90
C TYR A 85 -2.21 21.14 5.30
N ASP A 86 -1.42 20.39 6.06
CA ASP A 86 -0.92 20.81 7.39
C ASP A 86 -0.12 22.12 7.32
N ASP A 87 0.80 22.23 6.34
CA ASP A 87 1.60 23.44 6.14
C ASP A 87 0.73 24.64 5.77
N GLN A 88 -0.28 24.44 4.91
CA GLN A 88 -1.22 25.49 4.52
C GLN A 88 -2.06 25.95 5.72
N GLU A 89 -2.52 25.03 6.57
CA GLU A 89 -3.32 25.34 7.75
C GLU A 89 -2.49 26.10 8.82
N ARG A 90 -1.22 25.71 9.02
CA ARG A 90 -0.27 26.46 9.84
C ARG A 90 -0.04 27.87 9.31
N ALA A 91 0.21 28.02 8.01
CA ALA A 91 0.42 29.32 7.38
C ALA A 91 -0.82 30.23 7.50
N ASN A 92 -2.02 29.67 7.33
CA ASN A 92 -3.27 30.40 7.50
C ASN A 92 -3.47 30.87 8.96
N THR A 93 -3.12 30.02 9.93
CA THR A 93 -3.21 30.35 11.36
C THR A 93 -2.27 31.49 11.74
N ILE A 94 -1.02 31.46 11.27
CA ILE A 94 -0.04 32.54 11.48
C ILE A 94 -0.54 33.86 10.86
N ARG A 95 -1.05 33.81 9.62
CA ARG A 95 -1.62 34.99 8.95
C ARG A 95 -2.81 35.56 9.71
N ALA A 96 -3.74 34.72 10.15
CA ALA A 96 -4.89 35.16 10.93
C ALA A 96 -4.48 35.84 12.25
N ALA A 97 -3.47 35.30 12.94
CA ALA A 97 -2.92 35.90 14.16
C ALA A 97 -2.26 37.27 13.91
N SER A 98 -1.63 37.46 12.74
CA SER A 98 -0.99 38.73 12.37
C SER A 98 -1.94 39.85 11.92
N VAL A 99 -3.17 39.50 11.50
CA VAL A 99 -4.19 40.47 11.05
C VAL A 99 -5.12 40.89 12.20
N GLY A 100 -5.14 40.14 13.30
CA GLY A 100 -5.93 40.43 14.51
C GLY A 100 -5.24 41.35 15.54
N GLN A 101 -4.03 41.86 15.24
CA GLN A 101 -3.33 42.89 16.02
C GLN A 101 -3.43 44.24 15.29
#